data_AF-A0A1G6YJ29-F1
#
_entry.id   AF-A0A1G6YJ29-F1
#
_cell.length_a   1.000
_cell.length_b   1.000
_cell.length_c   1.000
_cell.angle_alpha   90.00
_cell.angle_beta   90.00
_cell.angle_gamma   90.00
#
_symmetry.space_group_name_H-M   'P 1'
#
loop_
_entity.id
_entity.type
_entity.pdbx_description
1 polymer ?
#
loop_
_entity_poly.entity_id
_entity_poly.type
_entity_poly.pdbx_seq_one_letter_code
_entity_poly.pdbx_strand_id
1 'polypeptide(L)'
;MDLLRDTAKAGVWVAGLALGLTVSATGARAADLPIEDPPAAYAQCMALAEDRPRDAFGAAVSWEGLGGGEAARHCAAVALFHMGAFAEAASRLEALARESRQALPLRLDLLAQAGTAWLSAGRPGQAEVVLGTAIDLAARPDEGVPALLPGLLLDRATARADQGRDLEAARDLDRALDLSPGDAEALALRATTLRRLGELDAAAADAQAALAAHPDHPAALLESGNILRLQGNPDAARAAWLRLISVAPDGPEAAAARENLARLDVGAGDP
;
A
#
# COMPACT_ATOMS: atom_id res chain seq x y z
N MET A 1 -23.16 -21.45 -43.98
CA MET A 1 -23.45 -22.38 -45.10
C MET A 1 -22.32 -23.40 -45.06
N ASP A 2 -22.46 -24.61 -44.55
CA ASP A 2 -23.65 -25.44 -44.44
C ASP A 2 -23.49 -26.52 -43.36
N LEU A 3 -24.58 -26.74 -42.63
CA LEU A 3 -25.21 -28.04 -42.29
C LEU A 3 -24.29 -29.12 -41.67
N LEU A 4 -24.34 -29.41 -40.37
CA LEU A 4 -25.41 -30.15 -39.65
C LEU A 4 -26.14 -31.22 -40.49
N ARG A 5 -25.74 -32.48 -40.28
CA ARG A 5 -26.49 -33.77 -40.26
C ARG A 5 -25.45 -34.90 -40.43
N ASP A 6 -25.43 -36.03 -39.72
CA ASP A 6 -26.54 -36.86 -39.33
C ASP A 6 -26.14 -37.90 -38.25
N THR A 7 -27.10 -38.14 -37.35
CA THR A 7 -27.55 -39.40 -36.72
C THR A 7 -26.59 -40.45 -36.16
N ALA A 8 -26.87 -40.75 -34.88
CA ALA A 8 -26.54 -41.95 -34.14
C ALA A 8 -26.88 -43.29 -34.83
N LYS A 9 -26.12 -44.34 -34.50
CA LYS A 9 -26.63 -45.68 -34.15
C LYS A 9 -25.55 -46.61 -33.56
N ALA A 10 -26.02 -47.36 -32.56
CA ALA A 10 -25.60 -48.68 -32.11
C ALA A 10 -24.23 -48.83 -31.41
N GLY A 11 -24.32 -49.25 -30.14
CA GLY A 11 -23.17 -49.55 -29.30
C GLY A 11 -22.56 -50.93 -29.52
N VAL A 12 -21.35 -51.05 -29.00
CA VAL A 12 -20.75 -52.32 -28.58
C VAL A 12 -20.01 -52.01 -27.29
N TRP A 13 -20.41 -52.71 -26.22
CA TRP A 13 -19.68 -52.75 -24.96
C TRP A 13 -18.43 -53.60 -25.18
N VAL A 14 -17.25 -52.99 -25.14
CA VAL A 14 -15.99 -53.70 -24.96
C VAL A 14 -15.29 -53.11 -23.74
N ALA A 15 -15.20 -53.94 -22.71
CA ALA A 15 -14.37 -53.71 -21.54
C ALA A 15 -12.91 -53.52 -21.98
N GLY A 16 -12.38 -52.31 -21.76
CA GLY A 16 -11.01 -51.95 -22.10
C GLY A 16 -10.39 -51.19 -20.93
N LEU A 17 -9.30 -51.75 -20.41
CA LEU A 17 -8.49 -51.29 -19.28
C LEU A 17 -8.55 -49.79 -19.00
N ALA A 18 -8.99 -49.43 -17.79
CA ALA A 18 -8.66 -48.15 -17.18
C ALA A 18 -7.15 -48.13 -16.91
N LEU A 19 -6.37 -47.60 -17.85
CA LEU A 19 -5.08 -46.99 -17.49
C LEU A 19 -5.42 -45.76 -16.66
N GLY A 20 -5.36 -45.94 -15.34
CA GLY A 20 -5.28 -44.82 -14.41
C GLY A 20 -4.05 -44.00 -14.74
N LEU A 21 -4.23 -42.93 -15.52
CA LEU A 21 -3.32 -41.81 -15.48
C LEU A 21 -3.48 -41.21 -14.09
N THR A 22 -2.63 -41.66 -13.16
CA THR A 22 -2.34 -40.90 -11.97
C THR A 22 -1.76 -39.58 -12.45
N VAL A 23 -2.59 -38.55 -12.51
CA VAL A 23 -2.09 -37.19 -12.35
C VAL A 23 -1.45 -37.21 -10.97
N SER A 24 -0.12 -37.38 -10.95
CA SER A 24 0.66 -36.99 -9.80
C SER A 24 0.42 -35.50 -9.65
N ALA A 25 -0.57 -35.15 -8.83
CA ALA A 25 -0.57 -33.86 -8.20
C ALA A 25 0.76 -33.81 -7.43
N THR A 26 1.77 -33.20 -8.05
CA THR A 26 2.88 -32.63 -7.32
C THR A 26 2.24 -31.60 -6.42
N GLY A 27 1.82 -32.03 -5.24
CA GLY A 27 1.54 -31.10 -4.15
C GLY A 27 2.76 -30.20 -4.09
N ALA A 28 2.55 -28.90 -4.30
CA ALA A 28 3.60 -27.92 -4.11
C ALA A 28 4.20 -28.19 -2.74
N ARG A 29 5.45 -28.68 -2.70
CA ARG A 29 6.16 -28.81 -1.44
C ARG A 29 6.23 -27.40 -0.87
N ALA A 30 5.83 -27.24 0.39
CA ALA A 30 6.13 -26.03 1.14
C ALA A 30 7.61 -25.68 0.90
N ALA A 31 7.90 -24.42 0.64
CA ALA A 31 9.27 -24.02 0.30
C ALA A 31 10.20 -24.36 1.48
N ASP A 32 11.20 -25.21 1.23
CA ASP A 32 12.19 -25.56 2.24
C ASP A 32 13.12 -24.35 2.46
N LEU A 33 13.02 -23.72 3.63
CA LEU A 33 13.93 -22.66 4.06
C LEU A 33 15.20 -23.29 4.67
N PRO A 34 16.39 -22.68 4.50
CA PRO A 34 17.64 -23.11 5.13
C PRO A 34 17.64 -22.74 6.61
N ILE A 35 16.79 -23.35 7.42
CA ILE A 35 16.55 -22.98 8.83
C ILE A 35 17.80 -23.08 9.72
N GLU A 36 18.82 -23.84 9.29
CA GLU A 36 20.13 -23.94 9.94
C GLU A 36 20.96 -22.66 9.79
N ASP A 37 20.62 -21.80 8.82
CA ASP A 37 21.19 -20.47 8.59
C ASP A 37 20.06 -19.42 8.68
N PRO A 38 19.77 -18.88 9.88
CA PRO A 38 18.64 -17.99 10.08
C PRO A 38 18.64 -16.72 9.21
N PRO A 39 19.78 -16.04 8.96
CA PRO A 39 19.85 -14.96 7.98
C PRO A 39 19.44 -15.40 6.57
N ALA A 40 19.93 -16.54 6.08
CA ALA A 40 19.56 -17.05 4.76
C ALA A 40 18.08 -17.46 4.71
N ALA A 41 17.57 -18.09 5.77
CA ALA A 41 16.17 -18.47 5.89
C ALA A 41 15.26 -17.24 5.84
N TYR A 42 15.61 -16.19 6.58
CA TYR A 42 14.87 -14.92 6.57
C TYR A 42 14.86 -14.29 5.17
N ALA A 43 16.03 -14.14 4.54
CA ALA A 43 16.14 -13.54 3.21
C ALA A 43 15.33 -14.31 2.16
N GLN A 44 15.40 -15.65 2.17
CA GLN A 44 14.61 -16.47 1.26
C GLN A 44 13.11 -16.38 1.56
N CYS A 45 12.72 -16.34 2.84
CA CYS A 45 11.33 -16.21 3.23
C CYS A 45 10.73 -14.87 2.76
N MET A 46 11.47 -13.77 2.91
CA MET A 46 11.06 -12.45 2.43
C MET A 46 10.92 -12.41 0.90
N ALA A 47 11.86 -12.99 0.16
CA ALA A 47 11.74 -13.10 -1.29
C ALA A 47 10.52 -13.94 -1.73
N LEU A 48 10.21 -15.02 -0.99
CA LEU A 48 9.00 -15.81 -1.22
C LEU A 48 7.73 -15.03 -0.89
N ALA A 49 7.75 -14.16 0.12
CA ALA A 49 6.58 -13.41 0.54
C ALA A 49 6.08 -12.48 -0.57
N GLU A 50 6.97 -11.93 -1.38
CA GLU A 50 6.62 -11.09 -2.53
C GLU A 50 6.09 -11.91 -3.73
N ASP A 51 6.74 -13.02 -4.06
CA ASP A 51 6.46 -13.82 -5.27
C ASP A 51 5.35 -14.86 -5.07
N ARG A 52 5.43 -15.62 -3.97
CA ARG A 52 4.53 -16.73 -3.62
C ARG A 52 4.11 -16.63 -2.15
N PRO A 53 3.30 -15.63 -1.78
CA PRO A 53 3.01 -15.33 -0.39
C PRO A 53 2.36 -16.47 0.39
N ARG A 54 1.55 -17.32 -0.27
CA ARG A 54 0.96 -18.51 0.37
C ARG A 54 2.03 -19.53 0.79
N ASP A 55 3.02 -19.76 -0.06
CA ASP A 55 4.12 -20.69 0.21
C ASP A 55 5.03 -20.11 1.31
N ALA A 56 5.31 -18.81 1.25
CA ALA A 56 6.07 -18.09 2.26
C ALA A 56 5.40 -18.19 3.64
N PHE A 57 4.08 -17.98 3.71
CA PHE A 57 3.34 -18.08 4.96
C PHE A 57 3.43 -19.50 5.56
N GLY A 58 3.23 -20.54 4.75
CA GLY A 58 3.35 -21.93 5.21
C GLY A 58 4.76 -22.28 5.70
N ALA A 59 5.79 -21.83 4.97
CA ALA A 59 7.19 -22.01 5.35
C ALA A 59 7.54 -21.24 6.63
N ALA A 60 7.08 -20.00 6.76
CA ALA A 60 7.30 -19.15 7.92
C ALA A 60 6.66 -19.73 9.20
N VAL A 61 5.41 -20.21 9.13
CA VAL A 61 4.74 -20.86 10.26
C VAL A 61 5.45 -22.15 10.68
N SER A 62 5.93 -22.93 9.70
CA SER A 62 6.72 -24.14 9.98
C SER A 62 8.05 -23.79 10.64
N TRP A 63 8.74 -22.77 10.13
CA TRP A 63 10.00 -22.29 10.69
C TRP A 63 9.83 -21.71 12.10
N GLU A 64 8.75 -20.99 12.36
CA GLU A 64 8.40 -20.49 13.70
C GLU A 64 8.27 -21.65 14.70
N GLY A 65 7.56 -22.73 14.33
CA GLY A 65 7.42 -23.93 15.16
C GLY A 65 8.73 -24.68 15.42
N LEU A 66 9.74 -24.47 14.57
CA LEU A 66 11.09 -25.02 14.71
C LEU A 66 12.06 -24.06 15.43
N GLY A 67 11.56 -22.95 15.99
CA GLY A 67 12.38 -21.99 16.74
C GLY A 67 12.89 -20.81 15.92
N GLY A 68 12.32 -20.53 14.74
CA GLY A 68 12.69 -19.40 13.87
C GLY A 68 12.44 -18.00 14.45
N GLY A 69 11.76 -17.91 15.59
CA GLY A 69 11.70 -16.70 16.41
C GLY A 69 11.02 -15.50 15.75
N GLU A 70 11.58 -14.30 15.95
CA GLU A 70 11.01 -13.05 15.42
C GLU A 70 11.08 -12.95 13.89
N ALA A 71 12.12 -13.50 13.27
CA ALA A 71 12.30 -13.47 11.82
C ALA A 71 11.23 -14.28 11.07
N ALA A 72 10.91 -15.48 11.58
CA ALA A 72 9.83 -16.30 11.05
C ALA A 72 8.46 -15.61 11.19
N ARG A 73 8.18 -15.04 12.37
CA ARG A 73 6.93 -14.31 12.64
C ARG A 73 6.76 -13.08 11.75
N HIS A 74 7.85 -12.33 11.54
CA HIS A 74 7.86 -11.18 10.64
C HIS A 74 7.57 -11.59 9.20
N CYS A 75 8.27 -12.60 8.67
CA CYS A 75 8.00 -13.11 7.34
C CYS A 75 6.55 -13.60 7.17
N ALA A 76 5.98 -14.29 8.17
CA ALA A 76 4.58 -14.72 8.12
C ALA A 76 3.62 -13.53 8.01
N ALA A 77 3.89 -12.43 8.73
CA ALA A 77 3.07 -11.22 8.65
C ALA A 77 3.21 -10.51 7.30
N VAL A 78 4.42 -10.43 6.74
CA VAL A 78 4.66 -9.85 5.40
C VAL A 78 3.98 -10.69 4.32
N ALA A 79 4.07 -12.02 4.42
CA ALA A 79 3.34 -12.92 3.52
C ALA A 79 1.82 -12.68 3.57
N LEU A 80 1.24 -12.48 4.75
CA LEU A 80 -0.18 -12.10 4.90
C LEU A 80 -0.49 -10.76 4.23
N PHE A 81 0.40 -9.78 4.33
CA PHE A 81 0.23 -8.49 3.67
C PHE A 81 0.14 -8.66 2.13
N HIS A 82 1.06 -9.42 1.53
CA HIS A 82 1.04 -9.71 0.09
C HIS A 82 -0.14 -10.59 -0.36
N MET A 83 -0.81 -11.32 0.55
CA MET A 83 -2.08 -11.99 0.26
C MET A 83 -3.30 -11.06 0.34
N GLY A 84 -3.13 -9.79 0.73
CA GLY A 84 -4.22 -8.85 0.99
C GLY A 84 -4.91 -9.08 2.35
N ALA A 85 -4.37 -9.94 3.21
CA ALA A 85 -4.87 -10.17 4.57
C ALA A 85 -4.37 -9.09 5.54
N PHE A 86 -4.57 -7.82 5.15
CA PHE A 86 -3.93 -6.65 5.75
C PHE A 86 -4.20 -6.50 7.25
N ALA A 87 -5.45 -6.73 7.69
CA ALA A 87 -5.81 -6.62 9.11
C ALA A 87 -5.11 -7.68 9.99
N GLU A 88 -4.94 -8.90 9.47
CA GLU A 88 -4.22 -9.96 10.19
C GLU A 88 -2.72 -9.68 10.21
N ALA A 89 -2.16 -9.26 9.08
CA ALA A 89 -0.76 -8.82 8.98
C ALA A 89 -0.45 -7.73 10.01
N ALA A 90 -1.28 -6.68 10.06
CA ALA A 90 -1.14 -5.58 11.00
C ALA A 90 -1.15 -6.05 12.46
N SER A 91 -2.15 -6.87 12.83
CA SER A 91 -2.28 -7.40 14.20
C SER A 91 -1.06 -8.24 14.62
N ARG A 92 -0.50 -9.04 13.69
CA ARG A 92 0.70 -9.84 13.95
C ARG A 92 1.96 -8.98 14.10
N LEU A 93 2.10 -7.93 13.28
CA LEU A 93 3.22 -6.98 13.37
C LEU A 93 3.18 -6.20 14.70
N GLU A 94 2.01 -5.76 15.15
CA GLU A 94 1.84 -5.12 16.46
C GLU A 94 2.21 -6.05 17.61
N ALA A 95 1.73 -7.30 17.57
CA ALA A 95 2.07 -8.30 18.58
C ALA A 95 3.59 -8.53 18.62
N LEU A 96 4.21 -8.67 17.45
CA LEU A 96 5.65 -8.85 17.33
C LEU A 96 6.42 -7.63 17.88
N ALA A 97 6.03 -6.40 17.55
CA ALA A 97 6.66 -5.18 18.04
C ALA A 97 6.57 -5.01 19.57
N ARG A 98 5.45 -5.45 20.16
CA ARG A 98 5.20 -5.41 21.61
C ARG A 98 6.00 -6.47 22.36
N GLU A 99 6.14 -7.67 21.79
CA GLU A 99 6.83 -8.80 22.40
C GLU A 99 8.35 -8.77 22.17
N SER A 100 8.79 -8.10 21.11
CA SER A 100 10.20 -8.03 20.73
C SER A 100 11.03 -7.38 21.84
N ARG A 101 12.12 -8.07 22.20
CA ARG A 101 13.15 -7.57 23.11
C ARG A 101 14.35 -6.96 22.38
N GLN A 102 14.25 -6.86 21.05
CA GLN A 102 15.30 -6.29 20.22
C GLN A 102 15.38 -4.77 20.35
N ALA A 103 16.37 -4.19 19.66
CA ALA A 103 16.63 -2.76 19.67
C ALA A 103 15.42 -1.94 19.20
N LEU A 104 15.35 -0.70 19.68
CA LEU A 104 14.27 0.24 19.37
C LEU A 104 14.02 0.40 17.86
N PRO A 105 15.04 0.50 16.97
CA PRO A 105 14.81 0.64 15.53
C PRO A 105 13.93 -0.47 14.95
N LEU A 106 14.20 -1.74 15.28
CA LEU A 106 13.37 -2.85 14.80
C LEU A 106 11.91 -2.71 15.26
N ARG A 107 11.71 -2.34 16.53
CA ARG A 107 10.36 -2.17 17.07
C ARG A 107 9.60 -1.05 16.37
N LEU A 108 10.28 0.04 16.02
CA LEU A 108 9.70 1.13 15.24
C LEU A 108 9.35 0.68 13.82
N ASP A 109 10.23 -0.07 13.15
CA ASP A 109 9.97 -0.61 11.81
C ASP A 109 8.76 -1.56 11.78
N LEU A 110 8.61 -2.39 12.81
CA LEU A 110 7.45 -3.28 12.94
C LEU A 110 6.13 -2.51 13.15
N LEU A 111 6.16 -1.44 13.96
CA LEU A 111 4.99 -0.58 14.17
C LEU A 111 4.65 0.24 12.91
N ALA A 112 5.66 0.70 12.16
CA ALA A 112 5.47 1.38 10.88
C ALA A 112 4.75 0.45 9.88
N GLN A 113 5.27 -0.77 9.69
CA GLN A 113 4.65 -1.78 8.82
C GLN A 113 3.22 -2.13 9.27
N ALA A 114 2.96 -2.20 10.57
CA ALA A 114 1.61 -2.40 11.10
C ALA A 114 0.67 -1.25 10.74
N GLY A 115 1.15 0.00 10.83
CA GLY A 115 0.41 1.20 10.42
C GLY A 115 0.03 1.16 8.94
N THR A 116 0.99 0.87 8.06
CA THR A 116 0.75 0.70 6.62
C THR A 116 -0.24 -0.43 6.33
N ALA A 117 -0.15 -1.55 7.07
CA ALA A 117 -1.09 -2.65 6.95
C ALA A 117 -2.51 -2.26 7.41
N TRP A 118 -2.67 -1.46 8.47
CA TRP A 118 -3.99 -0.95 8.86
C TRP A 118 -4.58 0.03 7.86
N LEU A 119 -3.77 0.90 7.26
CA LEU A 119 -4.19 1.78 6.17
C LEU A 119 -4.69 0.95 4.97
N SER A 120 -3.90 -0.05 4.56
CA SER A 120 -4.26 -0.98 3.47
C SER A 120 -5.54 -1.78 3.78
N ALA A 121 -5.83 -2.03 5.06
CA ALA A 121 -7.06 -2.67 5.51
C ALA A 121 -8.28 -1.73 5.51
N GLY A 122 -8.13 -0.45 5.16
CA GLY A 122 -9.18 0.57 5.27
C GLY A 122 -9.56 0.88 6.72
N ARG A 123 -8.60 0.77 7.65
CA ARG A 123 -8.81 0.97 9.09
C ARG A 123 -7.92 2.09 9.65
N PRO A 124 -8.15 3.34 9.23
CA PRO A 124 -7.28 4.46 9.55
C PRO A 124 -7.22 4.74 11.06
N GLY A 125 -8.29 4.50 11.82
CA GLY A 125 -8.26 4.65 13.27
C GLY A 125 -7.28 3.71 13.98
N GLN A 126 -7.13 2.47 13.49
CA GLN A 126 -6.13 1.53 14.02
C GLN A 126 -4.71 1.92 13.60
N ALA A 127 -4.56 2.37 12.35
CA ALA A 127 -3.28 2.89 11.85
C ALA A 127 -2.79 4.07 12.70
N GLU A 128 -3.65 5.05 12.99
CA GLU A 128 -3.27 6.22 13.79
C GLU A 128 -2.78 5.83 15.19
N VAL A 129 -3.44 4.85 15.84
CA VAL A 129 -3.06 4.41 17.19
C VAL A 129 -1.67 3.78 17.20
N VAL A 130 -1.39 2.86 16.27
CA VAL A 130 -0.10 2.17 16.21
C VAL A 130 1.03 3.13 15.80
N LEU A 131 0.76 4.03 14.85
CA LEU A 131 1.73 5.04 14.39
C LEU A 131 1.99 6.09 15.48
N GLY A 132 0.97 6.48 16.24
CA GLY A 132 1.12 7.33 17.42
C GLY A 132 2.06 6.70 18.46
N THR A 133 1.88 5.40 18.73
CA THR A 133 2.78 4.65 19.61
C THR A 133 4.22 4.67 19.10
N ALA A 134 4.44 4.47 17.79
CA ALA A 134 5.76 4.52 17.19
C ALA A 134 6.40 5.92 17.31
N ILE A 135 5.64 6.98 17.05
CA ILE A 135 6.10 8.37 17.17
C ILE A 135 6.47 8.71 18.61
N ASP A 136 5.67 8.30 19.59
CA ASP A 136 5.94 8.54 21.01
C ASP A 136 7.20 7.79 21.48
N LEU A 137 7.42 6.58 20.96
CA LEU A 137 8.65 5.82 21.21
C LEU A 137 9.88 6.45 20.53
N ALA A 138 9.70 7.04 19.35
CA ALA A 138 10.75 7.72 18.59
C ALA A 138 11.11 9.11 19.17
N ALA A 139 10.21 9.76 19.90
CA ALA A 139 10.40 11.10 20.46
C ALA A 139 11.25 11.12 21.76
N ARG A 140 12.05 10.09 22.03
CA ARG A 140 12.86 10.00 23.25
C ARG A 140 14.06 10.96 23.17
N PRO A 141 14.31 11.77 24.22
CA PRO A 141 15.22 12.91 24.16
C PRO A 141 16.72 12.57 24.04
N ASP A 142 17.10 11.32 24.32
CA ASP A 142 18.51 10.91 24.40
C ASP A 142 19.05 10.33 23.09
N GLU A 143 18.19 10.13 22.09
CA GLU A 143 18.54 9.59 20.78
C GLU A 143 18.18 10.64 19.72
N GLY A 144 19.10 10.90 18.78
CA GLY A 144 18.83 11.84 17.68
C GLY A 144 17.54 11.45 16.92
N VAL A 145 16.97 12.40 16.18
CA VAL A 145 15.70 12.18 15.46
C VAL A 145 15.80 10.91 14.59
N PRO A 146 14.99 9.86 14.84
CA PRO A 146 15.08 8.64 14.08
C PRO A 146 14.79 8.88 12.60
N ALA A 147 15.59 8.25 11.72
CA ALA A 147 15.46 8.42 10.27
C ALA A 147 14.06 8.05 9.73
N LEU A 148 13.35 7.18 10.43
CA LEU A 148 11.99 6.72 10.09
C LEU A 148 10.88 7.68 10.55
N LEU A 149 11.17 8.68 11.38
CA LEU A 149 10.15 9.57 11.95
C LEU A 149 9.35 10.36 10.88
N PRO A 150 9.96 10.90 9.82
CA PRO A 150 9.19 11.57 8.75
C PRO A 150 8.15 10.64 8.12
N GLY A 151 8.52 9.38 7.86
CA GLY A 151 7.61 8.36 7.32
C GLY A 151 6.46 8.03 8.27
N LEU A 152 6.74 7.88 9.58
CA LEU A 152 5.68 7.66 10.58
C LEU A 152 4.67 8.82 10.64
N LEU A 153 5.17 10.05 10.54
CA LEU A 153 4.33 11.25 10.53
C LEU A 153 3.47 11.30 9.26
N LEU A 154 4.04 10.99 8.10
CA LEU A 154 3.33 10.88 6.84
C LEU A 154 2.21 9.83 6.92
N ASP A 155 2.51 8.61 7.35
CA ASP A 155 1.51 7.55 7.46
C ASP A 155 0.40 7.91 8.45
N ARG A 156 0.73 8.60 9.57
CA ARG A 156 -0.28 9.03 10.53
C ARG A 156 -1.13 10.17 9.97
N ALA A 157 -0.53 11.06 9.18
CA ALA A 157 -1.25 12.10 8.47
C ALA A 157 -2.24 11.49 7.46
N THR A 158 -1.84 10.44 6.72
CA THR A 158 -2.73 9.67 5.83
C THR A 158 -3.91 9.12 6.61
N ALA A 159 -3.64 8.45 7.74
CA ALA A 159 -4.69 7.91 8.61
C ALA A 159 -5.66 9.01 9.11
N ARG A 160 -5.15 10.20 9.43
CA ARG A 160 -5.98 11.32 9.90
C ARG A 160 -6.79 11.95 8.76
N ALA A 161 -6.21 12.11 7.57
CA ALA A 161 -6.88 12.62 6.39
C ALA A 161 -8.03 11.70 5.93
N ASP A 162 -7.83 10.37 5.99
CA ASP A 162 -8.86 9.36 5.71
C ASP A 162 -10.03 9.42 6.70
N GLN A 163 -9.77 9.85 7.93
CA GLN A 163 -10.78 10.11 8.95
C GLN A 163 -11.42 11.51 8.84
N GLY A 164 -10.99 12.33 7.87
CA GLY A 164 -11.45 13.72 7.69
C GLY A 164 -10.90 14.70 8.73
N ARG A 165 -9.85 14.33 9.46
CA ARG A 165 -9.18 15.18 10.46
C ARG A 165 -8.06 15.98 9.82
N ASP A 166 -8.44 16.80 8.84
CA ASP A 166 -7.51 17.52 7.97
C ASP A 166 -6.56 18.46 8.74
N LEU A 167 -7.03 19.18 9.76
CA LEU A 167 -6.15 20.05 10.57
C LEU A 167 -5.04 19.27 11.31
N GLU A 168 -5.30 18.04 11.71
CA GLU A 168 -4.34 17.22 12.45
C GLU A 168 -3.38 16.50 11.50
N ALA A 169 -3.86 16.12 10.31
CA ALA A 169 -3.01 15.64 9.23
C ALA A 169 -2.00 16.74 8.81
N ALA A 170 -2.46 17.98 8.62
CA ALA A 170 -1.59 19.11 8.25
C ALA A 170 -0.45 19.31 9.26
N ARG A 171 -0.71 19.22 10.56
CA ARG A 171 0.32 19.35 11.61
C ARG A 171 1.36 18.24 11.56
N ASP A 172 0.96 17.01 11.27
CA ASP A 172 1.90 15.90 11.11
C ASP A 172 2.76 16.11 9.85
N LEU A 173 2.16 16.60 8.76
CA LEU A 173 2.85 16.87 7.50
C LEU A 173 3.82 18.05 7.61
N ASP A 174 3.46 19.10 8.34
CA ASP A 174 4.38 20.20 8.65
C ASP A 174 5.64 19.66 9.34
N ARG A 175 5.45 18.82 10.37
CA ARG A 175 6.56 18.20 11.08
C ARG A 175 7.35 17.23 10.21
N ALA A 176 6.70 16.47 9.33
CA ALA A 176 7.37 15.57 8.40
C ALA A 176 8.25 16.35 7.41
N LEU A 177 7.74 17.47 6.89
CA LEU A 177 8.44 18.32 5.91
C LEU A 177 9.53 19.19 6.56
N ASP A 178 9.41 19.54 7.83
CA ASP A 178 10.51 20.15 8.61
C ASP A 178 11.72 19.22 8.71
N LEU A 179 11.47 17.90 8.79
CA LEU A 179 12.50 16.87 8.91
C LEU A 179 13.01 16.37 7.55
N SER A 180 12.14 16.34 6.54
CA SER A 180 12.44 15.89 5.18
C SER A 180 11.90 16.90 4.16
N PRO A 181 12.58 18.04 3.98
CA PRO A 181 12.15 19.06 3.03
C PRO A 181 12.15 18.50 1.61
N GLY A 182 11.01 18.59 0.91
CA GLY A 182 10.89 18.14 -0.48
C GLY A 182 10.40 16.70 -0.65
N ASP A 183 9.97 16.03 0.41
CA ASP A 183 9.24 14.76 0.30
C ASP A 183 7.95 15.00 -0.52
N ALA A 184 7.94 14.44 -1.74
CA ALA A 184 6.87 14.70 -2.70
C ALA A 184 5.53 14.10 -2.27
N GLU A 185 5.54 12.98 -1.54
CA GLU A 185 4.33 12.33 -1.05
C GLU A 185 3.72 13.16 0.09
N ALA A 186 4.56 13.63 1.04
CA ALA A 186 4.11 14.52 2.10
C ALA A 186 3.61 15.88 1.57
N LEU A 187 4.28 16.45 0.56
CA LEU A 187 3.80 17.66 -0.12
C LEU A 187 2.46 17.44 -0.83
N ALA A 188 2.31 16.33 -1.56
CA ALA A 188 1.05 16.01 -2.25
C ALA A 188 -0.12 15.78 -1.27
N LEU A 189 0.14 15.07 -0.16
CA LEU A 189 -0.87 14.88 0.87
C LEU A 189 -1.21 16.19 1.57
N ARG A 190 -0.22 17.06 1.86
CA ARG A 190 -0.50 18.37 2.48
C ARG A 190 -1.26 19.29 1.54
N ALA A 191 -0.98 19.25 0.24
CA ALA A 191 -1.79 19.94 -0.77
C ALA A 191 -3.25 19.48 -0.74
N THR A 192 -3.49 18.16 -0.64
CA THR A 192 -4.84 17.59 -0.49
C THR A 192 -5.54 18.12 0.76
N THR A 193 -4.86 18.07 1.90
CA THR A 193 -5.37 18.51 3.19
C THR A 193 -5.67 20.01 3.21
N LEU A 194 -4.75 20.84 2.73
CA LEU A 194 -4.92 22.30 2.64
C LEU A 194 -6.06 22.68 1.70
N ARG A 195 -6.20 22.00 0.56
CA ARG A 195 -7.34 22.21 -0.34
C ARG A 195 -8.67 21.92 0.37
N ARG A 196 -8.75 20.82 1.14
CA ARG A 196 -9.95 20.48 1.93
C ARG A 196 -10.26 21.52 3.02
N LEU A 197 -9.23 22.18 3.55
CA LEU A 197 -9.35 23.29 4.49
C LEU A 197 -9.67 24.65 3.82
N GLY A 198 -9.62 24.73 2.49
CA GLY A 198 -9.86 25.96 1.73
C GLY A 198 -8.64 26.85 1.52
N GLU A 199 -7.46 26.42 1.96
CA GLU A 199 -6.18 27.12 1.84
C GLU A 199 -5.58 26.91 0.44
N LEU A 200 -6.27 27.38 -0.61
CA LEU A 200 -5.97 27.02 -2.00
C LEU A 200 -4.58 27.48 -2.48
N ASP A 201 -4.11 28.64 -2.03
CA ASP A 201 -2.80 29.15 -2.46
C ASP A 201 -1.64 28.34 -1.86
N ALA A 202 -1.76 27.98 -0.59
CA ALA A 202 -0.78 27.11 0.07
C ALA A 202 -0.82 25.69 -0.53
N ALA A 203 -2.02 25.16 -0.79
CA ALA A 203 -2.18 23.89 -1.48
C ALA A 203 -1.53 23.89 -2.87
N ALA A 204 -1.69 24.98 -3.64
CA ALA A 204 -1.08 25.12 -4.95
C ALA A 204 0.45 25.12 -4.88
N ALA A 205 1.02 25.82 -3.89
CA ALA A 205 2.45 25.85 -3.67
C ALA A 205 3.01 24.45 -3.34
N ASP A 206 2.32 23.69 -2.48
CA ASP A 206 2.72 22.32 -2.14
C ASP A 206 2.61 21.36 -3.33
N ALA A 207 1.50 21.43 -4.09
CA ALA A 207 1.36 20.61 -5.30
C ALA A 207 2.45 20.92 -6.33
N GLN A 208 2.82 22.20 -6.50
CA GLN A 208 3.92 22.60 -7.37
C GLN A 208 5.27 22.11 -6.86
N ALA A 209 5.53 22.19 -5.55
CA ALA A 209 6.76 21.68 -4.95
C ALA A 209 6.88 20.16 -5.10
N ALA A 210 5.79 19.41 -4.89
CA ALA A 210 5.73 17.97 -5.13
C ALA A 210 6.08 17.63 -6.59
N LEU A 211 5.51 18.38 -7.56
CA LEU A 211 5.78 18.19 -8.98
C LEU A 211 7.18 18.68 -9.40
N ALA A 212 7.77 19.63 -8.69
CA ALA A 212 9.15 20.04 -8.93
C ALA A 212 10.14 18.93 -8.51
N ALA A 213 9.85 18.25 -7.40
CA ALA A 213 10.63 17.12 -6.94
C ALA A 213 10.38 15.88 -7.82
N HIS A 214 9.12 15.58 -8.13
CA HIS A 214 8.68 14.40 -8.88
C HIS A 214 7.65 14.81 -9.94
N PRO A 215 8.07 15.14 -11.17
CA PRO A 215 7.20 15.70 -12.21
C PRO A 215 5.96 14.88 -12.57
N ASP A 216 6.03 13.57 -12.45
CA ASP A 216 4.97 12.65 -12.83
C ASP A 216 4.27 12.01 -11.61
N HIS A 217 4.37 12.65 -10.43
CA HIS A 217 3.75 12.18 -9.20
C HIS A 217 2.22 12.18 -9.31
N PRO A 218 1.54 11.00 -9.25
CA PRO A 218 0.12 10.91 -9.56
C PRO A 218 -0.78 11.76 -8.66
N ALA A 219 -0.59 11.66 -7.34
CA ALA A 219 -1.37 12.43 -6.37
C ALA A 219 -1.19 13.95 -6.55
N ALA A 220 0.04 14.44 -6.76
CA ALA A 220 0.31 15.85 -6.97
C ALA A 220 -0.30 16.39 -8.28
N LEU A 221 -0.31 15.61 -9.37
CA LEU A 221 -0.99 15.98 -10.62
C LEU A 221 -2.52 16.04 -10.45
N LEU A 222 -3.10 15.07 -9.72
CA LEU A 222 -4.53 15.08 -9.41
C LEU A 222 -4.91 16.34 -8.63
N GLU A 223 -4.14 16.64 -7.58
CA GLU A 223 -4.35 17.79 -6.72
C GLU A 223 -4.12 19.11 -7.45
N SER A 224 -3.10 19.21 -8.30
CA SER A 224 -2.89 20.37 -9.17
C SER A 224 -4.14 20.66 -10.00
N GLY A 225 -4.72 19.65 -10.65
CA GLY A 225 -5.96 19.83 -11.41
C GLY A 225 -7.15 20.22 -10.53
N ASN A 226 -7.30 19.60 -9.36
CA ASN A 226 -8.36 19.91 -8.40
C ASN A 226 -8.29 21.37 -7.91
N ILE A 227 -7.09 21.83 -7.55
CA ILE A 227 -6.83 23.18 -7.06
C ILE A 227 -7.06 24.20 -8.19
N LEU A 228 -6.53 23.96 -9.39
CA LEU A 228 -6.70 24.84 -10.55
C LEU A 228 -8.18 25.01 -10.92
N ARG A 229 -8.98 23.95 -10.85
CA ARG A 229 -10.44 24.06 -11.08
C ARG A 229 -11.08 24.96 -10.02
N LEU A 230 -10.74 24.78 -8.74
CA LEU A 230 -11.28 25.60 -7.64
C LEU A 230 -10.85 27.06 -7.71
N GLN A 231 -9.68 27.34 -8.29
CA GLN A 231 -9.19 28.70 -8.57
C GLN A 231 -9.79 29.31 -9.85
N GLY A 232 -10.71 28.63 -10.54
CA GLY A 232 -11.38 29.15 -11.74
C GLY A 232 -10.56 29.01 -13.03
N ASN A 233 -9.58 28.11 -13.07
CA ASN A 233 -8.74 27.84 -14.24
C ASN A 233 -9.04 26.44 -14.84
N PRO A 234 -10.23 26.22 -15.43
CA PRO A 234 -10.67 24.90 -15.90
C PRO A 234 -9.80 24.31 -17.02
N ASP A 235 -9.25 25.14 -17.91
CA ASP A 235 -8.37 24.67 -18.99
C ASP A 235 -7.05 24.12 -18.44
N ALA A 236 -6.46 24.80 -17.46
CA ALA A 236 -5.26 24.34 -16.78
C ALA A 236 -5.55 23.07 -15.95
N ALA A 237 -6.71 23.00 -15.30
CA ALA A 237 -7.15 21.81 -14.59
C ALA A 237 -7.27 20.58 -15.52
N ARG A 238 -7.90 20.76 -16.69
CA ARG A 238 -7.98 19.73 -17.73
C ARG A 238 -6.59 19.27 -18.15
N ALA A 239 -5.66 20.19 -18.41
CA ALA A 239 -4.30 19.84 -18.80
C ALA A 239 -3.59 18.99 -17.74
N ALA A 240 -3.73 19.32 -16.45
CA ALA A 240 -3.15 18.56 -15.35
C ALA A 240 -3.74 17.14 -15.26
N TRP A 241 -5.06 16.98 -15.33
CA TRP A 241 -5.70 15.66 -15.30
C TRP A 241 -5.39 14.80 -16.54
N LEU A 242 -5.30 15.41 -17.72
CA LEU A 242 -4.88 14.69 -18.93
C LEU A 242 -3.42 14.23 -18.83
N ARG A 243 -2.54 15.06 -18.25
CA ARG A 243 -1.16 14.65 -17.98
C ARG A 243 -1.11 13.46 -17.02
N LEU A 244 -1.86 13.51 -15.91
CA LEU A 244 -1.99 12.40 -14.96
C LEU A 244 -2.38 11.10 -15.68
N ILE A 245 -3.46 11.12 -16.46
CA ILE A 245 -3.93 9.94 -17.19
C ILE A 245 -2.88 9.43 -18.21
N SER A 246 -2.05 10.32 -18.76
CA SER A 246 -0.98 9.93 -19.68
C SER A 246 0.20 9.25 -18.99
N VAL A 247 0.57 9.67 -17.78
CA VAL A 247 1.76 9.14 -17.07
C VAL A 247 1.43 7.98 -16.14
N ALA A 248 0.22 7.97 -15.60
CA ALA A 248 -0.33 6.92 -14.74
C ALA A 248 -1.79 6.69 -15.15
N PRO A 249 -2.05 5.82 -16.16
CA PRO A 249 -3.40 5.60 -16.67
C PRO A 249 -4.27 4.79 -15.70
N ASP A 250 -3.68 4.03 -14.80
CA ASP A 250 -4.38 3.13 -13.90
C ASP A 250 -4.40 3.67 -12.47
N GLY A 251 -5.23 3.06 -11.61
CA GLY A 251 -5.33 3.43 -10.21
C GLY A 251 -6.41 4.48 -9.88
N PRO A 252 -6.59 4.76 -8.57
CA PRO A 252 -7.67 5.62 -8.08
C PRO A 252 -7.52 7.08 -8.52
N GLU A 253 -6.30 7.60 -8.60
CA GLU A 253 -6.03 8.98 -9.02
C GLU A 253 -6.43 9.20 -10.47
N ALA A 254 -6.07 8.27 -11.35
CA ALA A 254 -6.44 8.31 -12.77
C ALA A 254 -7.96 8.17 -12.97
N ALA A 255 -8.63 7.35 -12.15
CA ALA A 255 -10.08 7.24 -12.16
C ALA A 255 -10.76 8.55 -11.73
N ALA A 256 -10.28 9.18 -10.65
CA ALA A 256 -10.76 10.48 -10.18
C ALA A 256 -10.52 11.59 -11.21
N ALA A 257 -9.37 11.59 -11.90
CA ALA A 257 -9.06 12.53 -12.97
C ALA A 257 -10.04 12.42 -14.14
N ARG A 258 -10.39 11.19 -14.57
CA ARG A 258 -11.40 10.96 -15.61
C ARG A 258 -12.78 11.45 -15.19
N GLU A 259 -13.17 11.20 -13.94
CA GLU A 259 -14.45 11.67 -13.40
C GLU A 259 -14.50 13.21 -13.34
N ASN A 260 -13.41 13.85 -12.91
CA ASN A 260 -13.24 15.29 -12.92
C ASN A 260 -13.39 15.90 -14.33
N LEU A 261 -12.73 15.29 -15.33
CA LEU A 261 -12.86 15.70 -16.74
C LEU A 261 -14.30 15.57 -17.24
N ALA A 262 -14.95 14.44 -16.96
CA ALA A 262 -16.34 14.22 -17.36
C ALA A 262 -17.29 15.26 -16.75
N ARG A 263 -17.13 15.60 -15.46
CA ARG A 263 -17.91 16.67 -14.82
C ARG A 263 -17.64 18.04 -15.45
N LEU A 264 -16.39 18.32 -15.78
CA LEU A 264 -16.00 19.59 -16.40
C LEU A 264 -16.61 19.75 -17.80
N ASP A 265 -16.64 18.68 -18.60
CA ASP A 265 -17.23 18.68 -19.94
C ASP A 265 -18.75 18.88 -19.93
N VAL A 266 -19.45 18.27 -18.97
CA VAL A 266 -20.90 18.46 -18.81
C VAL A 266 -21.23 19.88 -18.37
N GLY A 267 -20.44 20.48 -17.46
CA GLY A 267 -20.66 21.84 -16.97
C GLY A 267 -20.30 22.95 -17.97
N ALA A 268 -19.50 22.67 -18.99
CA ALA A 268 -19.17 23.60 -20.07
C ALA A 268 -20.25 23.66 -21.17
N GLY A 269 -21.29 22.83 -21.07
CA GLY A 269 -22.32 22.65 -22.09
C GLY A 269 -23.55 23.55 -22.01
N ASP A 270 -23.69 24.41 -20.98
CA ASP A 270 -24.82 25.34 -20.87
C ASP A 270 -24.39 26.78 -21.26
N PRO A 271 -24.87 27.30 -22.42
CA PRO A 271 -24.65 28.68 -22.85
C PRO A 271 -25.49 29.71 -22.08
#